data_AF-A0A127T7V2-F1
#
_entry.id   AF-A0A127T7V2-F1
#
_cell.length_a   1.000
_cell.length_b   1.000
_cell.length_c   1.000
_cell.angle_alpha   90.00
_cell.angle_beta   90.00
_cell.angle_gamma   90.00
#
_symmetry.space_group_name_H-M   'P 1'
#
loop_
_entity.id
_entity.type
_entity.pdbx_description
1 polymer ?
#
loop_
_entity_poly.entity_id
_entity_poly.type
_entity_poly.pdbx_seq_one_letter_code
_entity_poly.pdbx_strand_id
1 'polypeptide(L)' 'YFASHIREMKKAVVEDGVDLIGYTPWGCIDLVSAGTGEMKKRYGMIYVDKDNEGKGTLERIRKASFYWYRDLIANNGENI' A
#
# COMPACT_ATOMS: atom_id res chain seq x y z
N TYR A 1 3.35 9.37 0.16
CA TYR A 1 1.89 9.17 0.10
C TYR A 1 1.36 8.44 1.33
N PHE A 2 1.66 7.15 1.56
CA PHE A 2 1.13 6.43 2.73
C PHE A 2 1.49 7.08 4.06
N ALA A 3 2.77 7.42 4.28
CA ALA A 3 3.22 8.06 5.50
C ALA A 3 2.42 9.33 5.86
N SER A 4 2.15 10.21 4.89
CA SER A 4 1.38 11.43 5.15
C SER A 4 -0.07 11.14 5.55
N HIS A 5 -0.73 10.17 4.91
CA HIS A 5 -2.12 9.82 5.25
C HIS A 5 -2.22 9.14 6.61
N ILE A 6 -1.25 8.28 6.94
CA ILE A 6 -1.24 7.57 8.22
C ILE A 6 -0.92 8.53 9.37
N ARG A 7 -0.11 9.59 9.16
CA ARG A 7 0.08 10.65 10.16
C ARG A 7 -1.21 11.39 10.48
N GLU A 8 -1.97 11.80 9.47
CA GLU A 8 -3.25 12.48 9.72
C GLU A 8 -4.28 11.51 10.34
N MET A 9 -4.28 10.25 9.93
CA MET A 9 -5.09 9.21 10.58
C MET A 9 -4.73 9.04 12.06
N LYS A 10 -3.43 9.05 12.41
CA LYS A 10 -2.96 8.96 13.80
C LYS A 10 -3.46 10.15 14.63
N LYS A 11 -3.42 11.37 14.08
CA LYS A 11 -3.98 12.56 14.74
C LYS A 11 -5.47 12.41 15.00
N ALA A 12 -6.25 11.97 14.01
CA ALA A 12 -7.69 11.76 14.18
C ALA A 12 -8.02 10.76 15.31
N VAL A 13 -7.21 9.71 15.47
CA VAL A 13 -7.40 8.72 16.55
C VAL A 13 -6.94 9.28 17.91
N VAL A 14 -5.77 9.91 17.98
CA VAL A 14 -5.13 10.31 19.24
C VAL A 14 -5.63 11.65 19.78
N GLU A 15 -5.81 12.63 18.90
CA GLU A 15 -6.18 14.01 19.26
C GLU A 15 -7.70 14.21 19.23
N ASP A 16 -8.38 13.64 18.21
CA ASP A 16 -9.82 13.85 18.02
C ASP A 16 -10.69 12.71 18.61
N GLY A 17 -10.07 11.62 19.07
CA GLY A 17 -10.75 10.51 19.74
C GLY A 17 -11.61 9.63 18.81
N VAL A 18 -11.31 9.59 17.51
CA VAL A 18 -12.05 8.75 16.55
C VAL A 18 -11.79 7.26 16.81
N ASP A 19 -12.87 6.48 16.92
CA ASP A 19 -12.80 5.01 17.00
C ASP A 19 -12.58 4.41 15.60
N LEU A 20 -11.32 4.07 15.31
CA LEU A 20 -10.89 3.54 14.02
C LEU A 20 -10.46 2.08 14.15
N ILE A 21 -11.17 1.18 13.48
CA ILE A 21 -10.91 -0.27 13.51
C ILE A 21 -9.58 -0.63 12.81
N GLY A 22 -9.22 0.06 11.73
CA GLY A 22 -7.98 -0.24 11.02
C GLY A 22 -7.77 0.52 9.71
N TYR A 23 -6.66 0.23 9.04
CA TYR A 23 -6.23 0.87 7.79
C TYR A 23 -5.69 -0.16 6.79
N THR A 24 -6.34 -0.29 5.64
CA THR A 24 -5.98 -1.28 4.61
C THR A 24 -5.67 -0.60 3.27
N PRO A 25 -4.38 -0.42 2.91
CA PRO A 25 -3.98 0.15 1.63
C PRO A 25 -4.58 -0.56 0.42
N TRP A 26 -5.13 0.22 -0.52
CA TRP A 26 -5.62 -0.32 -1.77
C TRP A 26 -4.50 -0.96 -2.60
N GLY A 27 -4.81 -2.11 -3.20
CA GLY A 27 -3.92 -2.77 -4.16
C GLY A 27 -2.55 -3.08 -3.57
N CYS A 28 -2.50 -3.75 -2.40
CA CYS A 28 -1.25 -4.12 -1.71
C CYS A 28 -0.29 -4.96 -2.57
N ILE A 29 -0.81 -5.65 -3.58
CA ILE A 29 -0.09 -6.27 -4.69
C ILE A 29 -0.49 -5.57 -6.00
N ASP A 30 0.44 -5.42 -6.94
CA ASP A 30 0.12 -4.84 -8.25
C ASP A 30 -0.99 -5.63 -8.94
N LEU A 31 -1.99 -4.91 -9.42
CA LEU A 31 -3.22 -5.42 -10.03
C LEU A 31 -3.64 -4.53 -11.20
N VAL A 32 -4.60 -5.00 -12.00
CA VAL A 32 -5.19 -4.22 -13.09
C VAL A 32 -6.03 -3.09 -12.49
N SER A 33 -5.66 -1.84 -12.78
CA SER A 33 -6.38 -0.68 -12.23
C SER A 33 -7.81 -0.59 -12.75
N ALA A 34 -8.74 -0.15 -11.89
CA ALA A 34 -10.17 -0.12 -12.23
C ALA A 34 -10.53 0.92 -13.30
N GLY A 35 -9.96 2.12 -13.23
CA GLY A 35 -10.36 3.22 -14.12
C GLY A 35 -9.84 3.10 -15.55
N THR A 36 -8.62 2.59 -15.74
CA THR A 36 -7.94 2.55 -17.05
C THR A 36 -7.62 1.13 -17.52
N GLY A 37 -7.84 0.10 -16.70
CA GLY A 37 -7.50 -1.28 -17.06
C GLY A 37 -5.99 -1.54 -17.16
N GLU A 38 -5.16 -0.69 -16.55
CA GLU A 38 -3.70 -0.76 -16.71
C GLU A 38 -2.99 -1.53 -15.59
N MET A 39 -2.01 -2.35 -15.95
CA MET A 39 -0.94 -2.86 -15.07
C MET A 39 0.17 -1.84 -14.83
N LYS A 40 0.39 -0.91 -15.78
CA LYS A 40 1.40 0.16 -15.64
C LYS A 40 1.12 1.10 -14.46
N LYS A 41 -0.16 1.27 -14.11
CA LYS A 41 -0.60 2.03 -12.94
C LYS A 41 -0.48 1.17 -11.68
N ARG A 42 0.70 1.19 -11.06
CA ARG A 42 1.09 0.29 -9.96
C ARG A 42 0.80 0.91 -8.58
N TYR A 43 0.17 0.12 -7.71
CA TYR A 43 -0.18 0.50 -6.34
C TYR A 43 0.59 -0.32 -5.29
N GLY A 44 0.97 -1.54 -5.66
CA GLY A 44 1.39 -2.56 -4.71
C GLY A 44 2.68 -2.26 -3.99
N MET A 45 2.77 -2.81 -2.80
CA MET A 45 4.03 -3.07 -2.11
C MET A 45 4.71 -4.32 -2.67
N ILE A 46 3.95 -5.18 -3.36
CA ILE A 46 4.43 -6.33 -4.10
C ILE A 46 4.29 -6.02 -5.60
N TYR A 47 5.40 -6.04 -6.32
CA TYR A 47 5.44 -5.96 -7.77
C TYR A 47 4.97 -7.28 -8.37
N VAL A 48 4.23 -7.21 -9.47
CA VAL A 48 3.89 -8.35 -10.32
C VAL A 48 4.45 -8.11 -11.71
N ASP A 49 5.24 -9.07 -12.20
CA ASP A 49 5.79 -9.05 -13.56
C ASP A 49 4.68 -9.36 -14.58
N LYS A 50 3.94 -8.31 -14.91
CA LYS A 50 2.91 -8.29 -15.96
C LYS A 50 2.80 -6.88 -16.52
N ASP A 51 2.69 -6.75 -17.84
CA ASP A 51 2.44 -5.48 -18.53
C ASP A 51 0.98 -5.34 -19.00
N ASN A 52 0.67 -4.25 -19.72
CA ASN A 52 -0.67 -3.97 -20.24
C ASN A 52 -1.08 -4.89 -21.41
N GLU A 53 -0.11 -5.49 -22.12
CA GLU A 53 -0.37 -6.49 -23.17
C GLU A 53 -0.57 -7.89 -22.59
N GLY A 54 -0.43 -8.04 -21.26
CA GLY A 54 -0.56 -9.29 -20.55
C GLY A 54 0.70 -10.16 -20.58
N LYS A 55 1.83 -9.63 -21.07
CA LYS A 55 3.13 -10.32 -21.09
C LYS A 55 3.81 -10.19 -19.73
N GLY A 56 4.62 -11.20 -19.38
CA GLY A 56 5.36 -11.27 -18.12
C GLY A 56 5.25 -12.65 -17.47
N THR A 57 6.11 -12.92 -16.50
CA THR A 57 6.20 -14.22 -15.80
C THR A 57 5.19 -14.37 -14.66
N LEU A 58 4.53 -13.28 -14.28
CA LEU A 58 3.77 -13.15 -13.03
C LEU A 58 4.62 -13.35 -11.77
N GLU A 59 5.94 -13.25 -11.83
CA GLU A 59 6.77 -13.28 -10.63
C GLU A 59 6.37 -12.16 -9.66
N ARG A 60 6.43 -12.45 -8.36
CA ARG A 60 6.13 -11.50 -7.28
C ARG A 60 7.43 -11.02 -6.65
N ILE A 61 7.67 -9.71 -6.67
CA ILE A 61 8.88 -9.11 -6.13
C ILE A 61 8.50 -8.12 -5.02
N ARG A 62 9.11 -8.25 -3.86
CA ARG A 62 8.91 -7.31 -2.74
C ARG A 62 9.55 -5.97 -3.09
N LYS A 63 8.76 -4.89 -3.14
CA LYS A 63 9.27 -3.53 -3.33
C LYS A 63 9.83 -2.99 -2.02
N ALA A 64 10.56 -1.88 -2.06
CA ALA A 64 11.04 -1.21 -0.84
C ALA A 64 9.88 -0.88 0.13
N SER A 65 8.73 -0.48 -0.41
CA SER A 65 7.52 -0.21 0.38
C SER A 65 6.97 -1.42 1.13
N PHE A 66 7.28 -2.66 0.71
CA PHE A 66 6.94 -3.87 1.45
C PHE A 66 7.61 -3.89 2.82
N TYR A 67 8.93 -3.67 2.85
CA TYR A 67 9.69 -3.69 4.09
C TYR A 67 9.33 -2.51 4.98
N TRP A 68 9.15 -1.32 4.40
CA TRP A 68 8.66 -0.15 5.12
C TRP A 68 7.30 -0.42 5.79
N TYR A 69 6.33 -0.98 5.07
CA TYR A 69 4.99 -1.23 5.62
C TYR A 69 4.98 -2.38 6.63
N ARG A 70 5.82 -3.42 6.44
CA ARG A 70 6.06 -4.47 7.44
C ARG A 70 6.53 -3.87 8.75
N ASP A 71 7.55 -3.01 8.71
CA ASP A 71 8.13 -2.41 9.91
C ASP A 71 7.16 -1.42 10.56
N LEU A 72 6.35 -0.73 9.76
CA LEU A 72 5.29 0.13 10.25
C LEU A 72 4.24 -0.64 11.06
N ILE A 73 3.76 -1.77 10.53
CA ILE A 73 2.81 -2.65 11.23
C ILE A 73 3.45 -3.20 12.52
N ALA A 74 4.70 -3.67 12.44
CA ALA A 74 5.41 -4.24 13.58
C ALA A 74 5.58 -3.25 14.74
N ASN A 75 5.69 -1.95 14.43
CA ASN A 75 5.79 -0.87 15.42
C ASN A 75 4.46 -0.15 15.68
N ASN A 76 3.32 -0.73 15.25
CA ASN A 76 1.99 -0.14 15.41
C ASN A 76 1.90 1.34 14.99
N GLY A 77 2.65 1.75 13.96
CA GLY A 77 2.65 3.12 13.48
C GLY A 77 3.40 4.15 14.34
N GLU A 78 4.28 3.73 15.27
CA GLU A 78 5.03 4.67 16.12
C GLU A 78 6.17 5.41 15.39
N ASN A 79 6.80 4.78 14.40
CA ASN A 79 7.93 5.37 13.66
C ASN A 79 7.51 5.80 12.24
N ILE A 80 6.61 6.79 12.13
CA ILE A 80 6.06 7.24 10.84
C ILE A 80 6.25 8.71 10.49
#